data_AF-A0A9E4G800-F1
#
_entry.id   AF-A0A9E4G800-F1
#
_cell.length_a   1.000
_cell.length_b   1.000
_cell.length_c   1.000
_cell.angle_alpha   90.00
_cell.angle_beta   90.00
_cell.angle_gamma   90.00
#
_symmetry.space_group_name_H-M   'P 1'
#
loop_
_entity.id
_entity.type
_entity.pdbx_description
1 polymer ?
#
loop_
_entity_poly.entity_id
_entity_poly.type
_entity_poly.pdbx_seq_one_letter_code
_entity_poly.pdbx_strand_id
1 'polypeptide(L)'
;MRKLLIVAGFLAGSFAASAAQADIVSVKGEEARLYFQGLYPAYILFLKGGIPEDTPDSWVDQPYWAVLDVQGGPEAGKSVILRMVTTSERSPQPEWCVTEGGGEFGGHGPTCINSDAPKSMNQLRFKVKVQYSNVADQLPAELADRDWAEYPELPGRRESEVFGPAELHIVRE
;
A
#
# COMPACT_ATOMS: atom_id res chain seq x y z
N MET A 1 -70.81 -10.24 25.97
CA MET A 1 -69.53 -10.92 25.67
C MET A 1 -68.50 -9.86 25.28
N ARG A 2 -67.51 -9.59 26.14
CA ARG A 2 -66.41 -8.66 25.86
C ARG A 2 -65.36 -9.39 25.02
N LYS A 3 -65.08 -8.93 23.80
CA LYS A 3 -63.94 -9.41 23.01
C LYS A 3 -62.73 -8.52 23.31
N LEU A 4 -61.73 -9.13 23.94
CA LEU A 4 -60.38 -8.61 24.12
C LEU A 4 -59.69 -8.64 22.76
N LEU A 5 -59.20 -7.49 22.26
CA LEU A 5 -58.36 -7.43 21.07
C LEU A 5 -56.98 -6.95 21.51
N ILE A 6 -56.06 -7.91 21.57
CA ILE A 6 -54.63 -7.72 21.78
C ILE A 6 -54.07 -7.18 20.46
N VAL A 7 -53.55 -5.97 20.46
CA VAL A 7 -52.74 -5.46 19.35
C VAL A 7 -51.28 -5.68 19.72
N ALA A 8 -50.65 -6.61 19.03
CA ALA A 8 -49.25 -6.97 19.18
C ALA A 8 -48.35 -5.80 18.74
N GLY A 9 -47.39 -5.44 19.59
CA GLY A 9 -46.38 -4.42 19.33
C GLY A 9 -45.43 -4.85 18.21
N PHE A 10 -45.19 -3.93 17.28
CA PHE A 10 -44.22 -4.06 16.20
C PHE A 10 -42.80 -3.94 16.78
N LEU A 11 -42.11 -5.06 16.97
CA LEU A 11 -40.68 -5.08 17.29
C LEU A 11 -39.90 -4.67 16.04
N ALA A 12 -39.50 -3.41 15.97
CA ALA A 12 -38.50 -2.94 15.02
C ALA A 12 -37.15 -3.56 15.38
N GLY A 13 -36.82 -4.68 14.73
CA GLY A 13 -35.48 -5.24 14.77
C GLY A 13 -34.52 -4.31 14.02
N SER A 14 -33.69 -3.59 14.77
CA SER A 14 -32.54 -2.89 14.21
C SER A 14 -31.58 -3.93 13.62
N PHE A 15 -31.59 -4.06 12.29
CA PHE A 15 -30.53 -4.76 11.58
C PHE A 15 -29.26 -3.94 11.72
N ALA A 16 -28.43 -4.26 12.71
CA ALA A 16 -27.05 -3.83 12.73
C ALA A 16 -26.36 -4.52 11.55
N ALA A 17 -26.19 -3.80 10.43
CA ALA A 17 -25.27 -4.21 9.39
C ALA A 17 -23.88 -4.27 10.05
N SER A 18 -23.32 -5.46 10.24
CA SER A 18 -21.91 -5.58 10.60
C SER A 18 -21.14 -4.97 9.44
N ALA A 19 -20.49 -3.83 9.66
CA ALA A 19 -19.49 -3.34 8.72
C ALA A 19 -18.47 -4.47 8.57
N ALA A 20 -18.39 -5.08 7.39
CA ALA A 20 -17.32 -6.02 7.09
C ALA A 20 -16.02 -5.25 7.29
N GLN A 21 -15.18 -5.71 8.22
CA GLN A 21 -13.87 -5.12 8.42
C GLN A 21 -13.07 -5.38 7.13
N ALA A 22 -12.45 -4.34 6.59
CA ALA A 22 -11.62 -4.48 5.41
C ALA A 22 -10.44 -5.41 5.73
N ASP A 23 -10.12 -6.35 4.83
CA ASP A 23 -8.93 -7.17 4.98
C ASP A 23 -7.71 -6.33 4.63
N ILE A 24 -6.92 -5.92 5.62
CA ILE A 24 -5.77 -5.04 5.43
C ILE A 24 -4.49 -5.81 5.71
N VAL A 25 -3.63 -5.89 4.69
CA VAL A 25 -2.27 -6.43 4.82
C VAL A 25 -1.28 -5.29 4.92
N SER A 26 -0.54 -5.25 6.02
CA SER A 26 0.51 -4.26 6.26
C SER A 26 1.89 -4.82 5.98
N VAL A 27 2.71 -4.08 5.26
CA VAL A 27 4.13 -4.38 5.03
C VAL A 27 4.97 -3.22 5.55
N LYS A 28 5.83 -3.51 6.52
CA LYS A 28 6.76 -2.53 7.11
C LYS A 28 8.09 -2.55 6.38
N GLY A 29 8.64 -1.36 6.17
CA GLY A 29 10.01 -1.14 5.72
C GLY A 29 10.74 -0.23 6.69
N GLU A 30 12.00 -0.53 6.98
CA GLU A 30 12.90 0.38 7.73
C GLU A 30 13.39 1.53 6.85
N GLU A 31 13.50 1.29 5.54
CA GLU A 31 13.78 2.28 4.51
C GLU A 31 12.75 2.17 3.39
N ALA A 32 12.36 3.32 2.81
CA ALA A 32 11.45 3.36 1.69
C ALA A 32 11.90 4.35 0.60
N ARG A 33 11.51 4.05 -0.64
CA ARG A 33 11.75 4.91 -1.81
C ARG A 33 10.53 4.90 -2.71
N LEU A 34 10.18 6.04 -3.29
CA LEU A 34 9.06 6.18 -4.22
C LEU A 34 9.56 6.80 -5.54
N TYR A 35 9.94 5.96 -6.48
CA TYR A 35 10.60 6.34 -7.73
C TYR A 35 9.60 6.62 -8.85
N PHE A 36 9.72 7.77 -9.52
CA PHE A 36 8.83 8.16 -10.62
C PHE A 36 9.15 7.41 -11.91
N GLN A 37 8.17 6.76 -12.55
CA GLN A 37 8.38 6.01 -13.81
C GLN A 37 8.26 6.87 -15.09
N GLY A 38 8.47 8.19 -14.99
CA GLY A 38 8.46 9.09 -16.15
C GLY A 38 7.07 9.52 -16.65
N LEU A 39 5.99 8.87 -16.22
CA LEU A 39 4.61 9.29 -16.53
C LEU A 39 3.72 9.19 -15.29
N TYR A 40 3.14 10.32 -14.87
CA TYR A 40 2.18 10.34 -13.76
C TYR A 40 0.89 9.61 -14.18
N PRO A 41 0.27 8.77 -13.31
CA PRO A 41 0.57 8.56 -11.90
C PRO A 41 1.51 7.38 -11.55
N ALA A 42 2.32 6.87 -12.49
CA ALA A 42 3.08 5.63 -12.28
C ALA A 42 4.39 5.81 -11.47
N TYR A 43 4.53 5.00 -10.42
CA TYR A 43 5.70 4.96 -9.55
C TYR A 43 6.15 3.52 -9.26
N ILE A 44 7.37 3.40 -8.71
CA ILE A 44 7.89 2.18 -8.09
C ILE A 44 8.11 2.48 -6.61
N LEU A 45 7.44 1.74 -5.74
CA LEU A 45 7.67 1.76 -4.30
C LEU A 45 8.65 0.65 -3.93
N PHE A 46 9.74 1.01 -3.26
CA PHE A 46 10.63 0.07 -2.60
C PHE A 46 10.44 0.16 -1.09
N LEU A 47 10.36 -1.00 -0.45
CA LEU A 47 10.43 -1.16 1.02
C LEU A 47 11.60 -2.09 1.32
N LYS A 48 12.43 -1.74 2.30
CA LYS A 48 13.60 -2.53 2.69
C LYS A 48 13.72 -2.64 4.21
N GLY A 49 14.11 -3.82 4.70
CA GLY A 49 14.29 -4.10 6.13
C GLY A 49 12.97 -4.41 6.83
N GLY A 50 13.01 -5.30 7.83
CA GLY A 50 11.83 -5.64 8.65
C GLY A 50 10.72 -6.44 7.94
N ILE A 51 10.98 -6.98 6.74
CA ILE A 51 9.99 -7.73 5.96
C ILE A 51 10.03 -9.22 6.35
N PRO A 52 8.91 -9.84 6.76
CA PRO A 52 8.87 -11.26 7.12
C PRO A 52 9.28 -12.18 5.96
N GLU A 53 10.06 -13.23 6.25
CA GLU A 53 10.54 -14.18 5.24
C GLU A 53 9.41 -14.97 4.56
N ASP A 54 8.30 -15.18 5.27
CA ASP A 54 7.09 -15.85 4.81
C ASP A 54 6.19 -14.95 3.94
N THR A 55 6.57 -13.69 3.70
CA THR A 55 5.84 -12.82 2.77
C THR A 55 5.79 -13.49 1.38
N PRO A 56 4.58 -13.65 0.78
CA PRO A 56 4.45 -14.38 -0.48
C PRO A 56 5.13 -13.63 -1.62
N ASP A 57 5.66 -14.40 -2.57
CA ASP A 57 6.44 -13.85 -3.68
C ASP A 57 5.61 -13.08 -4.70
N SER A 58 4.28 -13.25 -4.70
CA SER A 58 3.33 -12.47 -5.49
C SER A 58 1.90 -12.74 -5.05
N TRP A 59 1.11 -11.69 -4.83
CA TRP A 59 -0.26 -11.81 -4.32
C TRP A 59 -1.18 -10.63 -4.66
N VAL A 60 -0.69 -9.58 -5.31
CA VAL A 60 -1.52 -8.45 -5.75
C VAL A 60 -2.22 -8.82 -7.06
N ASP A 61 -3.32 -9.55 -6.98
CA ASP A 61 -4.06 -10.11 -8.12
C ASP A 61 -5.11 -9.16 -8.73
N GLN A 62 -5.40 -8.06 -8.07
CA GLN A 62 -6.26 -6.98 -8.56
C GLN A 62 -5.66 -5.63 -8.17
N PRO A 63 -6.12 -4.50 -8.75
CA PRO A 63 -5.51 -3.20 -8.48
C PRO A 63 -5.91 -2.68 -7.10
N TYR A 64 -5.53 -3.33 -6.00
CA TYR A 64 -5.95 -2.98 -4.65
C TYR A 64 -5.72 -1.51 -4.29
N TRP A 65 -6.59 -0.98 -3.43
CA TRP A 65 -6.29 0.27 -2.73
C TRP A 65 -5.16 0.05 -1.73
N ALA A 66 -4.30 1.04 -1.58
CA ALA A 66 -3.26 1.00 -0.58
C ALA A 66 -2.94 2.40 -0.05
N VAL A 67 -2.39 2.44 1.16
CA VAL A 67 -1.90 3.66 1.79
C VAL A 67 -0.48 3.42 2.27
N LEU A 68 0.43 4.33 1.89
CA LEU A 68 1.80 4.34 2.38
C LEU A 68 1.94 5.42 3.44
N ASP A 69 2.13 5.01 4.69
CA ASP A 69 2.35 5.89 5.84
C ASP A 69 3.86 6.07 6.09
N VAL A 70 4.34 7.31 6.04
CA VAL A 70 5.74 7.65 6.34
C VAL A 70 5.89 7.85 7.85
N GLN A 71 6.67 6.98 8.48
CA GLN A 71 6.78 6.92 9.94
C GLN A 71 7.99 7.71 10.48
N GLY A 72 8.99 8.00 9.64
CA GLY A 72 10.20 8.69 10.06
C GLY A 72 10.85 9.56 8.98
N GLY A 73 11.85 10.33 9.41
CA GLY A 73 12.54 11.31 8.57
C GLY A 73 11.79 12.64 8.42
N PRO A 74 12.23 13.51 7.50
CA PRO A 74 11.67 14.86 7.33
C PRO A 74 10.19 14.90 6.95
N GLU A 75 9.68 13.81 6.36
CA GLU A 75 8.31 13.70 5.86
C GLU A 75 7.44 12.79 6.74
N ALA A 76 7.86 12.53 7.98
CA ALA A 76 7.11 11.73 8.95
C ALA A 76 5.69 12.29 9.19
N GLY A 77 4.73 11.40 9.32
CA GLY A 77 3.31 11.72 9.48
C GLY A 77 2.55 11.94 8.17
N LYS A 78 3.26 12.07 7.04
CA LYS A 78 2.63 12.13 5.72
C LYS A 78 2.23 10.75 5.22
N SER A 79 1.14 10.71 4.45
CA SER A 79 0.62 9.49 3.86
C SER A 79 0.36 9.66 2.37
N VAL A 80 0.47 8.58 1.60
CA VAL A 80 0.21 8.59 0.15
C VAL A 80 -0.84 7.56 -0.20
N ILE A 81 -1.87 7.98 -0.95
CA ILE A 81 -2.87 7.05 -1.50
C ILE A 81 -2.31 6.41 -2.76
N LEU A 82 -2.39 5.09 -2.83
CA LEU A 82 -1.86 4.28 -3.91
C LEU A 82 -2.94 3.36 -4.47
N ARG A 83 -2.85 3.07 -5.77
CA ARG A 83 -3.46 1.90 -6.39
C ARG A 83 -2.37 0.95 -6.81
N MET A 84 -2.50 -0.32 -6.41
CA MET A 84 -1.54 -1.34 -6.77
C MET A 84 -1.66 -1.70 -8.26
N VAL A 85 -0.57 -2.13 -8.87
CA VAL A 85 -0.61 -2.75 -10.20
C VAL A 85 -0.77 -4.26 -10.02
N THR A 86 -1.64 -4.86 -10.82
CA THR A 86 -1.87 -6.31 -10.79
C THR A 86 -0.62 -7.10 -11.19
N THR A 87 -0.39 -8.20 -10.49
CA THR A 87 0.57 -9.26 -10.82
C THR A 87 0.38 -9.75 -12.25
N SER A 88 1.49 -9.99 -12.94
CA SER A 88 1.52 -10.79 -14.15
C SER A 88 2.77 -11.66 -14.19
N GLU A 89 2.82 -12.64 -15.09
CA GLU A 89 4.01 -13.48 -15.29
C GLU A 89 5.28 -12.67 -15.54
N ARG A 90 5.16 -11.54 -16.26
CA ARG A 90 6.30 -10.65 -16.58
C ARG A 90 6.60 -9.60 -15.49
N SER A 91 5.75 -9.52 -14.48
CA SER A 91 5.82 -8.48 -13.44
C SER A 91 5.04 -8.94 -12.20
N PRO A 92 5.60 -9.87 -11.41
CA PRO A 92 5.00 -10.27 -10.13
C PRO A 92 4.88 -9.06 -9.18
N GLN A 93 3.88 -9.08 -8.31
CA GLN A 93 3.60 -8.01 -7.35
C GLN A 93 3.22 -8.59 -5.97
N PRO A 94 4.00 -8.32 -4.90
CA PRO A 94 5.30 -7.64 -4.94
C PRO A 94 6.36 -8.43 -5.72
N GLU A 95 7.51 -7.81 -5.92
CA GLU A 95 8.71 -8.50 -6.40
C GLU A 95 9.81 -8.39 -5.35
N TRP A 96 10.47 -9.51 -5.05
CA TRP A 96 11.65 -9.53 -4.19
C TRP A 96 12.86 -9.04 -4.97
N CYS A 97 13.62 -8.14 -4.34
CA CYS A 97 14.63 -7.38 -5.06
C CYS A 97 15.99 -7.52 -4.41
N VAL A 98 16.95 -7.90 -5.26
CA VAL A 98 18.37 -7.65 -5.04
C VAL A 98 18.71 -6.44 -5.89
N THR A 99 19.05 -5.31 -5.27
CA THR A 99 19.55 -4.13 -5.97
C THR A 99 21.07 -4.10 -5.86
N GLU A 100 21.80 -4.20 -6.97
CA GLU A 100 23.25 -3.98 -6.93
C GLU A 100 23.56 -2.50 -6.70
N GLY A 101 24.37 -2.23 -5.68
CA GLY A 101 25.07 -0.95 -5.53
C GLY A 101 26.55 -1.17 -5.78
N GLY A 102 27.01 -1.13 -7.04
CA GLY A 102 28.43 -1.19 -7.34
C GLY A 102 28.80 -1.51 -8.79
N GLY A 103 29.67 -0.67 -9.37
CA GLY A 103 30.57 -1.00 -10.49
C GLY A 103 29.97 -1.07 -11.90
N GLU A 104 28.99 -1.93 -12.14
CA GLU A 104 28.59 -2.34 -13.50
C GLU A 104 27.07 -2.24 -13.74
N PHE A 105 26.49 -1.08 -13.43
CA PHE A 105 25.08 -0.84 -13.71
C PHE A 105 24.90 -0.38 -15.18
N GLY A 106 24.38 -1.27 -16.02
CA GLY A 106 23.98 -0.97 -17.41
C GLY A 106 22.50 -0.57 -17.59
N GLY A 107 21.71 -0.51 -16.50
CA GLY A 107 20.26 -0.32 -16.54
C GLY A 107 19.78 1.07 -16.11
N HIS A 108 18.73 1.57 -16.75
CA HIS A 108 18.02 2.80 -16.39
C HIS A 108 17.13 2.59 -15.16
N GLY A 109 17.66 2.91 -13.97
CA GLY A 109 16.91 2.94 -12.71
C GLY A 109 17.03 1.67 -11.86
N PRO A 110 16.57 1.69 -10.59
CA PRO A 110 16.65 0.55 -9.68
C PRO A 110 15.79 -0.60 -10.21
N THR A 111 16.43 -1.58 -10.86
CA THR A 111 15.78 -2.83 -11.27
C THR A 111 16.09 -3.91 -10.23
N CYS A 112 15.17 -4.87 -10.09
CA CYS A 112 15.41 -6.05 -9.29
C CYS A 112 16.24 -7.01 -10.14
N ILE A 113 17.31 -7.53 -9.56
CA ILE A 113 18.23 -8.42 -10.25
C ILE A 113 17.72 -9.85 -10.10
N ASN A 114 17.76 -10.60 -11.20
CA ASN A 114 17.49 -12.03 -11.19
C ASN A 114 18.56 -12.72 -10.33
N SER A 115 18.14 -13.33 -9.23
CA SER A 115 19.02 -13.98 -8.27
C SER A 115 18.34 -15.26 -7.77
N ASP A 116 19.15 -16.28 -7.48
CA ASP A 116 18.69 -17.52 -6.82
C ASP A 116 18.33 -17.28 -5.34
N ALA A 117 18.71 -16.12 -4.77
CA ALA A 117 18.40 -15.71 -3.41
C ALA A 117 17.71 -14.33 -3.38
N PRO A 118 16.50 -14.20 -3.96
CA PRO A 118 15.86 -12.90 -4.17
C PRO A 118 15.49 -12.18 -2.88
N LYS A 119 15.34 -12.91 -1.76
CA LYS A 119 15.03 -12.36 -0.44
C LYS A 119 16.25 -11.86 0.35
N SER A 120 17.47 -12.11 -0.13
CA SER A 120 18.72 -11.87 0.62
C SER A 120 18.93 -10.42 1.06
N MET A 121 18.40 -9.45 0.32
CA MET A 121 18.48 -8.02 0.68
C MET A 121 17.30 -7.51 1.51
N ASN A 122 16.33 -8.38 1.82
CA ASN A 122 15.09 -8.04 2.54
C ASN A 122 14.39 -6.80 1.94
N GLN A 123 14.22 -6.78 0.63
CA GLN A 123 13.66 -5.65 -0.10
C GLN A 123 12.54 -6.11 -1.03
N LEU A 124 11.40 -5.43 -0.95
CA LEU A 124 10.27 -5.60 -1.84
C LEU A 124 10.11 -4.39 -2.76
N ARG A 125 9.70 -4.67 -3.99
CA ARG A 125 9.28 -3.68 -4.98
C ARG A 125 7.81 -3.85 -5.29
N PHE A 126 7.08 -2.74 -5.31
CA PHE A 126 5.73 -2.64 -5.81
C PHE A 126 5.67 -1.63 -6.96
N LYS A 127 4.93 -1.96 -8.00
CA LYS A 127 4.47 -1.00 -9.00
C LYS A 127 3.15 -0.44 -8.51
N VAL A 128 3.08 0.89 -8.46
CA VAL A 128 1.93 1.59 -7.88
C VAL A 128 1.55 2.80 -8.73
N LYS A 129 0.30 3.22 -8.60
CA LYS A 129 -0.21 4.48 -9.14
C LYS A 129 -0.60 5.39 -7.99
N VAL A 130 0.07 6.52 -7.86
CA VAL A 130 -0.27 7.54 -6.84
C VAL A 130 -1.63 8.15 -7.16
N GLN A 131 -2.44 8.39 -6.13
CA GLN A 131 -3.74 9.04 -6.24
C GLN A 131 -3.74 10.37 -5.48
N TYR A 132 -4.69 11.24 -5.81
CA TYR A 132 -4.96 12.47 -5.07
C TYR A 132 -5.87 12.19 -3.87
N SER A 133 -5.82 13.03 -2.83
CA SER A 133 -6.59 12.92 -1.58
C SER A 133 -8.10 13.00 -1.78
N ASN A 134 -8.57 13.51 -2.91
CA ASN A 134 -10.01 13.57 -3.22
C ASN A 134 -10.66 12.20 -3.42
N VAL A 135 -9.88 11.11 -3.43
CA VAL A 135 -10.39 9.72 -3.43
C VAL A 135 -10.27 9.03 -2.07
N ALA A 136 -9.93 9.76 -1.00
CA ALA A 136 -9.81 9.19 0.34
C ALA A 136 -11.12 8.57 0.87
N ASP A 137 -12.27 9.01 0.35
CA ASP A 137 -13.59 8.45 0.66
C ASP A 137 -13.82 7.02 0.11
N GLN A 138 -12.95 6.57 -0.80
CA GLN A 138 -12.95 5.19 -1.31
C GLN A 138 -12.14 4.22 -0.43
N LEU A 139 -11.39 4.74 0.54
CA LEU A 139 -10.64 3.93 1.49
C LEU A 139 -11.55 3.47 2.65
N PRO A 140 -11.22 2.36 3.32
CA PRO A 140 -11.81 2.01 4.61
C PRO A 140 -11.70 3.18 5.60
N ALA A 141 -12.68 3.33 6.49
CA ALA A 141 -12.73 4.46 7.41
C ALA A 141 -11.47 4.58 8.29
N GLU A 142 -10.86 3.46 8.68
CA GLU A 142 -9.59 3.40 9.41
C GLU A 142 -8.38 3.90 8.61
N LEU A 143 -8.49 3.92 7.27
CA LEU A 143 -7.46 4.40 6.37
C LEU A 143 -7.70 5.81 5.82
N ALA A 144 -8.90 6.37 5.98
CA ALA A 144 -9.34 7.57 5.25
C ALA A 144 -8.91 8.91 5.88
N ASP A 145 -8.61 8.97 7.17
CA ASP A 145 -8.25 10.21 7.88
C ASP A 145 -6.73 10.32 8.10
N ARG A 146 -6.03 10.97 7.18
CA ARG A 146 -4.56 11.13 7.17
C ARG A 146 -4.14 12.48 6.62
N ASP A 147 -2.90 12.87 6.91
CA ASP A 147 -2.24 14.01 6.28
C ASP A 147 -1.65 13.59 4.92
N TRP A 148 -2.35 13.92 3.85
CA TRP A 148 -2.06 13.44 2.51
C TRP A 148 -0.93 14.21 1.83
N ALA A 149 0.09 13.49 1.36
CA ALA A 149 1.06 13.99 0.40
C ALA A 149 0.63 13.62 -1.03
N GLU A 150 0.72 14.59 -1.93
CA GLU A 150 0.28 14.47 -3.31
C GLU A 150 1.35 14.98 -4.27
N TYR A 151 1.25 14.63 -5.55
CA TYR A 151 2.13 15.23 -6.56
C TYR A 151 1.93 16.76 -6.62
N PRO A 152 3.00 17.58 -6.68
CA PRO A 152 4.41 17.20 -6.87
C PRO A 152 5.19 16.88 -5.58
N GLU A 153 4.57 17.03 -4.42
CA GLU A 153 5.13 17.01 -3.07
C GLU A 153 5.12 15.62 -2.41
N LEU A 154 5.42 14.57 -3.19
CA LEU A 154 5.46 13.21 -2.69
C LEU A 154 6.74 12.93 -1.89
N PRO A 155 6.67 11.98 -0.93
CA PRO A 155 7.84 11.55 -0.18
C PRO A 155 9.00 11.15 -1.09
N GLY A 156 10.19 11.59 -0.73
CA GLY A 156 11.41 11.28 -1.45
C GLY A 156 11.74 12.22 -2.61
N ARG A 157 10.91 13.23 -2.91
CA ARG A 157 11.14 14.19 -4.00
C ARG A 157 11.73 15.52 -3.55
N ARG A 158 11.84 15.75 -2.24
CA ARG A 158 12.30 17.01 -1.66
C ARG A 158 13.74 16.91 -1.18
N GLU A 159 13.97 16.19 -0.08
CA GLU A 159 15.23 16.24 0.66
C GLU A 159 16.15 15.02 0.43
N SER A 160 15.59 13.83 0.27
CA SER A 160 16.34 12.59 0.06
C SER A 160 15.49 11.58 -0.71
N GLU A 161 16.05 10.87 -1.69
CA GLU A 161 15.32 9.82 -2.44
C GLU A 161 14.93 8.63 -1.54
N VAL A 162 15.73 8.38 -0.51
CA VAL A 162 15.43 7.42 0.55
C VAL A 162 14.79 8.17 1.69
N PHE A 163 13.54 7.85 1.98
CA PHE A 163 12.87 8.31 3.18
C PHE A 163 12.86 7.19 4.23
N GLY A 164 12.63 7.59 5.48
CA GLY A 164 12.77 6.72 6.65
C GLY A 164 11.76 5.57 6.69
N PRO A 165 11.56 4.99 7.89
CA PRO A 165 10.62 3.89 8.06
C PRO A 165 9.25 4.23 7.49
N ALA A 166 8.62 3.25 6.86
CA ALA A 166 7.30 3.40 6.26
C ALA A 166 6.50 2.11 6.38
N GLU A 167 5.19 2.23 6.38
CA GLU A 167 4.26 1.11 6.41
C GLU A 167 3.28 1.21 5.25
N LEU A 168 3.21 0.15 4.44
CA LEU A 168 2.29 0.04 3.32
C LEU A 168 1.09 -0.82 3.76
N HIS A 169 -0.08 -0.21 3.83
CA HIS A 169 -1.36 -0.86 4.10
C HIS A 169 -2.07 -1.15 2.79
N ILE A 170 -2.29 -2.43 2.46
CA ILE A 170 -2.97 -2.85 1.23
C ILE A 170 -4.35 -3.41 1.60
N VAL A 171 -5.40 -2.80 1.04
CA VAL A 171 -6.80 -3.14 1.27
C VAL A 171 -7.21 -4.23 0.29
N ARG A 172 -7.33 -5.47 0.77
CA ARG A 172 -7.85 -6.63 0.05
C ARG A 172 -9.38 -6.68 0.21
N GLU A 173 -10.05 -7.13 -0.85
CA GLU A 173 -11.51 -7.26 -0.96
C GLU A 173 -11.90 -8.74 -0.99
#